data_AF-A0A814SLH3-F1
#
_entry.id   AF-A0A814SLH3-F1
#
_cell.length_a   1.000
_cell.length_b   1.000
_cell.length_c   1.000
_cell.angle_alpha   90.00
_cell.angle_beta   90.00
_cell.angle_gamma   90.00
#
_symmetry.space_group_name_H-M   'P 1'
#
loop_
_entity.id
_entity.type
_entity.pdbx_description
1 polymer ?
#
loop_
_entity_poly.entity_id
_entity_poly.type
_entity_poly.pdbx_seq_one_letter_code
_entity_poly.pdbx_strand_id
1 'polypeptide(L)'
;MNRNLERPFHCAVKVTTEPALIVRSTWLEGIKCFFSVGPFDCSTAKKDAQTAAQEAEYHYPATIHNGVGDAYRHCLWNALMTLHIGADQAKTVADNHEDLGEGPAHEKQMDLKNNLIGREIGTKATSEAAARIKCADGLYNGQLEVNP
;
A
#
# COMPACT_ATOMS: atom_id res chain seq x y z
N MET A 1 -16.40 23.82 -24.05
CA MET A 1 -17.38 22.81 -23.59
C MET A 1 -16.89 21.42 -23.99
N ASN A 2 -16.51 20.63 -22.97
CA ASN A 2 -16.63 19.18 -22.83
C ASN A 2 -16.05 18.23 -23.93
N ARG A 3 -15.07 17.40 -23.56
CA ARG A 3 -15.28 15.97 -23.23
C ARG A 3 -14.00 15.21 -22.86
N ASN A 4 -14.12 14.39 -21.80
CA ASN A 4 -13.34 13.18 -21.47
C ASN A 4 -12.02 13.35 -20.68
N LEU A 5 -12.16 13.63 -19.37
CA LEU A 5 -11.17 13.35 -18.33
C LEU A 5 -11.77 12.33 -17.34
N GLU A 6 -11.94 11.08 -17.77
CA GLU A 6 -12.19 9.96 -16.86
C GLU A 6 -11.36 8.77 -17.34
N ARG A 7 -10.09 8.73 -16.92
CA ARG A 7 -9.31 7.49 -16.95
C ARG A 7 -9.41 6.86 -15.56
N PRO A 8 -10.04 5.68 -15.41
CA PRO A 8 -10.21 5.07 -14.10
C PRO A 8 -8.85 4.63 -13.57
N PHE A 9 -8.54 5.12 -12.37
CA PHE A 9 -7.43 4.70 -11.52
C PHE A 9 -7.37 3.17 -11.43
N HIS A 10 -6.45 2.56 -12.18
CA HIS A 10 -6.06 1.18 -12.01
C HIS A 10 -4.67 1.20 -11.38
N CYS A 11 -4.63 0.98 -10.07
CA CYS A 11 -3.47 0.35 -9.45
C CYS A 11 -3.27 -0.95 -10.24
N ALA A 12 -2.12 -1.13 -10.89
CA ALA A 12 -1.91 -2.14 -11.93
C ALA A 12 -2.10 -3.58 -11.41
N VAL A 13 -3.35 -4.07 -11.40
CA VAL A 13 -3.65 -5.49 -11.44
C VAL A 13 -3.45 -5.91 -12.89
N LYS A 14 -2.43 -6.74 -13.14
CA LYS A 14 -2.28 -7.41 -14.42
C LYS A 14 -3.61 -8.10 -14.73
N VAL A 15 -4.24 -7.72 -15.84
CA VAL A 15 -5.42 -8.39 -16.40
C VAL A 15 -5.00 -9.82 -16.76
N THR A 16 -5.12 -10.73 -15.81
CA THR A 16 -5.20 -12.16 -16.05
C THR A 16 -6.69 -12.53 -16.03
N THR A 17 -7.05 -13.47 -16.89
CA THR A 17 -8.37 -13.60 -17.51
C THR A 17 -9.48 -14.19 -16.62
N GLU A 18 -9.50 -13.93 -15.30
CA GLU A 18 -10.54 -14.47 -14.41
C GLU A 18 -11.26 -13.38 -13.57
N PRO A 19 -12.40 -12.85 -14.06
CA PRO A 19 -13.11 -11.73 -13.43
C PRO A 19 -13.80 -12.04 -12.09
N ALA A 20 -13.93 -13.31 -11.70
CA ALA A 20 -14.67 -13.70 -10.50
C ALA A 20 -13.83 -13.61 -9.20
N LEU A 21 -12.50 -13.73 -9.30
CA LEU A 21 -11.58 -13.76 -8.15
C LEU A 21 -11.20 -12.34 -7.68
N ILE A 22 -10.90 -11.43 -8.62
CA ILE A 22 -10.52 -10.02 -8.34
C ILE A 22 -11.67 -9.22 -7.70
N VAL A 23 -12.91 -9.49 -8.10
CA VAL A 23 -14.09 -8.83 -7.51
C VAL A 23 -14.33 -9.30 -6.07
N ARG A 24 -13.88 -10.50 -5.67
CA ARG A 24 -14.08 -10.98 -4.28
C ARG A 24 -13.10 -10.37 -3.29
N SER A 25 -11.82 -10.28 -3.63
CA SER A 25 -10.78 -9.71 -2.74
C SER A 25 -11.03 -8.23 -2.44
N THR A 26 -11.26 -7.42 -3.47
CA THR A 26 -11.51 -5.97 -3.36
C THR A 26 -12.77 -5.61 -2.55
N TRP A 27 -13.83 -6.43 -2.64
CA TRP A 27 -15.05 -6.26 -1.86
C TRP A 27 -14.88 -6.65 -0.39
N LEU A 28 -14.18 -7.76 -0.11
CA LEU A 28 -13.91 -8.20 1.27
C LEU A 28 -12.92 -7.29 1.98
N GLU A 29 -11.91 -6.77 1.28
CA GLU A 29 -10.97 -5.75 1.80
C GLU A 29 -11.73 -4.49 2.22
N GLY A 30 -12.61 -3.98 1.36
CA GLY A 30 -13.41 -2.79 1.66
C GLY A 30 -14.37 -2.99 2.84
N ILE A 31 -15.03 -4.15 2.94
CA ILE A 31 -15.94 -4.47 4.04
C ILE A 31 -15.18 -4.65 5.36
N LYS A 32 -14.08 -5.43 5.37
CA LYS A 32 -13.26 -5.59 6.57
C LYS A 32 -12.68 -4.28 7.05
N CYS A 33 -12.16 -3.46 6.15
CA CYS A 33 -11.64 -2.13 6.45
C CYS A 33 -12.73 -1.23 7.08
N PHE A 34 -13.93 -1.19 6.49
CA PHE A 34 -15.07 -0.44 7.02
C PHE A 34 -15.45 -0.84 8.46
N PHE A 35 -15.53 -2.15 8.76
CA PHE A 35 -15.92 -2.62 10.09
C PHE A 35 -14.77 -2.57 11.11
N SER A 36 -13.51 -2.66 10.68
CA SER A 36 -12.37 -2.75 11.59
C SER A 36 -11.86 -1.38 12.06
N VAL A 37 -11.87 -0.37 11.18
CA VAL A 37 -11.35 0.97 11.50
C VAL A 37 -12.42 2.06 11.38
N GLY A 38 -13.59 1.75 10.83
CA GLY A 38 -14.64 2.73 10.58
C GLY A 38 -14.57 3.38 9.19
N PRO A 39 -15.65 4.05 8.76
CA PRO A 39 -15.81 4.53 7.38
C PRO A 39 -14.82 5.63 7.00
N PHE A 40 -14.52 6.55 7.90
CA PHE A 40 -13.63 7.68 7.64
C PHE A 40 -12.18 7.21 7.52
N ASP A 41 -11.71 6.43 8.50
CA ASP A 41 -10.34 5.91 8.52
C ASP A 41 -10.09 4.92 7.38
N CYS A 42 -11.11 4.13 7.00
CA CYS A 42 -11.01 3.27 5.83
C CYS A 42 -10.88 4.06 4.52
N SER A 43 -11.61 5.17 4.39
CA SER A 43 -11.49 6.07 3.23
C SER A 43 -10.11 6.71 3.18
N THR A 44 -9.57 7.13 4.32
CA THR A 44 -8.20 7.64 4.46
C THR A 44 -7.16 6.59 4.07
N ALA A 45 -7.25 5.38 4.62
CA ALA A 45 -6.32 4.29 4.29
C ALA A 45 -6.32 3.94 2.80
N LYS A 46 -7.49 4.00 2.14
CA LYS A 46 -7.60 3.79 0.69
C LYS A 46 -6.94 4.91 -0.11
N LYS A 47 -7.06 6.17 0.32
CA LYS A 47 -6.37 7.29 -0.32
C LYS A 47 -4.86 7.17 -0.14
N ASP A 48 -4.40 6.80 1.06
CA ASP A 48 -2.99 6.57 1.34
C ASP A 48 -2.40 5.45 0.48
N ALA A 49 -3.17 4.37 0.25
CA ALA A 49 -2.78 3.30 -0.67
C ALA A 49 -2.61 3.81 -2.10
N GLN A 50 -3.56 4.63 -2.59
CA GLN A 50 -3.49 5.23 -3.91
C GLN A 50 -2.29 6.16 -4.06
N THR A 51 -2.02 6.98 -3.05
CA THR A 51 -0.86 7.87 -3.02
C THR A 51 0.44 7.07 -3.05
N ALA A 52 0.57 6.02 -2.24
CA ALA A 52 1.75 5.18 -2.22
C ALA A 52 1.98 4.45 -3.55
N ALA A 53 0.91 3.96 -4.19
CA ALA A 53 0.99 3.33 -5.51
C ALA A 53 1.46 4.31 -6.58
N GLN A 54 0.89 5.51 -6.62
CA GLN A 54 1.28 6.55 -7.59
C GLN A 54 2.75 6.95 -7.45
N GLU A 55 3.24 7.08 -6.22
CA GLU A 55 4.64 7.43 -5.96
C GLU A 55 5.60 6.31 -6.36
N ALA A 56 5.23 5.06 -6.05
CA ALA A 56 6.02 3.90 -6.47
C ALA A 56 6.07 3.76 -7.99
N GLU A 57 4.93 3.95 -8.67
CA GLU A 57 4.87 3.94 -10.14
C GLU A 57 5.67 5.09 -10.75
N TYR A 58 5.67 6.27 -10.14
CA TYR A 58 6.42 7.42 -10.63
C TYR A 58 7.94 7.23 -10.47
N HIS A 59 8.40 6.77 -9.31
CA HIS A 59 9.82 6.67 -8.99
C HIS A 59 10.46 5.33 -9.40
N TYR A 60 9.70 4.24 -9.39
CA TYR A 60 10.19 2.87 -9.56
C TYR A 60 9.32 2.01 -10.52
N PRO A 61 8.94 2.53 -11.70
CA PRO A 61 7.90 1.96 -12.56
C PRO A 61 8.13 0.50 -12.98
N ALA A 62 9.39 0.08 -13.12
CA ALA A 62 9.75 -1.25 -13.61
C ALA A 62 9.73 -2.34 -12.52
N THR A 63 9.47 -1.99 -11.26
CA THR A 63 9.73 -2.85 -10.09
C THR A 63 8.58 -2.86 -9.08
N ILE A 64 7.37 -2.59 -9.57
CA ILE A 64 6.14 -2.48 -8.77
C ILE A 64 5.58 -3.81 -8.26
N HIS A 65 6.24 -4.93 -8.58
CA HIS A 65 5.88 -6.26 -8.08
C HIS A 65 7.14 -6.94 -7.57
N ASN A 66 7.15 -7.24 -6.27
CA ASN A 66 8.24 -7.80 -5.47
C ASN A 66 9.60 -7.07 -5.53
N GLY A 67 9.72 -6.02 -6.34
CA GLY A 67 10.94 -5.25 -6.51
C GLY A 67 10.99 -4.01 -5.61
N VAL A 68 11.93 -3.10 -5.92
CA VAL A 68 12.18 -1.89 -5.12
C VAL A 68 10.96 -0.96 -5.05
N GLY A 69 10.20 -0.85 -6.14
CA GLY A 69 8.97 -0.07 -6.18
C GLY A 69 7.89 -0.63 -5.28
N ASP A 70 7.78 -1.96 -5.22
CA ASP A 70 6.81 -2.63 -4.36
C ASP A 70 7.15 -2.45 -2.88
N ALA A 71 8.42 -2.67 -2.53
CA ALA A 71 8.92 -2.44 -1.18
C ALA A 71 8.67 -1.01 -0.69
N TYR A 72 8.96 -0.02 -1.55
CA TYR A 72 8.68 1.39 -1.27
C TYR A 72 7.18 1.66 -1.11
N ARG A 73 6.34 1.09 -1.98
CA ARG A 73 4.87 1.20 -1.93
C ARG A 73 4.32 0.74 -0.58
N HIS A 74 4.73 -0.44 -0.13
CA HIS A 74 4.30 -1.01 1.15
C HIS A 74 4.76 -0.20 2.36
N CYS A 75 6.02 0.24 2.35
CA CYS A 75 6.56 1.15 3.36
C CYS A 75 5.75 2.46 3.43
N LEU A 76 5.59 3.14 2.29
CA LEU A 76 4.97 4.45 2.24
C LEU A 76 3.49 4.38 2.62
N TRP A 77 2.77 3.36 2.15
CA TRP A 77 1.38 3.17 2.53
C TRP A 77 1.20 3.05 4.04
N ASN A 78 2.01 2.21 4.70
CA ASN A 78 1.95 2.04 6.15
C ASN A 78 2.41 3.28 6.92
N ALA A 79 3.37 4.04 6.39
CA ALA A 79 3.82 5.29 6.99
C ALA A 79 2.72 6.37 6.93
N LEU A 80 2.05 6.53 5.78
CA LEU A 80 0.94 7.48 5.61
C LEU A 80 -0.27 7.10 6.47
N MET A 81 -0.67 5.82 6.45
CA MET A 81 -1.75 5.35 7.34
C MET A 81 -1.41 5.62 8.81
N THR A 82 -0.17 5.36 9.23
CA THR A 82 0.22 5.62 10.63
C THR A 82 0.16 7.11 10.98
N LEU A 83 0.55 7.99 10.06
CA LEU A 83 0.43 9.43 10.22
C LEU A 83 -1.03 9.90 10.34
N HIS A 84 -1.93 9.31 9.56
CA HIS A 84 -3.30 9.81 9.43
C HIS A 84 -4.31 9.15 10.38
N ILE A 85 -4.19 7.84 10.58
CA ILE A 85 -5.14 7.02 11.34
C ILE A 85 -4.46 6.25 12.50
N GLY A 86 -3.16 6.42 12.70
CA GLY A 86 -2.42 5.79 13.79
C GLY A 86 -1.97 4.36 13.49
N ALA A 87 -0.95 3.90 14.22
CA ALA A 87 -0.25 2.65 13.95
C ALA A 87 -1.12 1.39 14.09
N ASP A 88 -2.04 1.37 15.07
CA ASP A 88 -2.88 0.19 15.34
C ASP A 88 -3.90 -0.04 14.23
N GLN A 89 -4.55 1.03 13.76
CA GLN A 89 -5.48 0.96 12.64
C GLN A 89 -4.74 0.69 11.33
N ALA A 90 -3.58 1.32 11.11
CA ALA A 90 -2.71 1.03 9.96
C ALA A 90 -2.32 -0.46 9.89
N LYS A 91 -1.93 -1.05 11.02
CA LYS A 91 -1.61 -2.47 11.11
C LYS A 91 -2.83 -3.33 10.75
N THR A 92 -3.99 -3.02 11.33
CA THR A 92 -5.22 -3.78 11.07
C THR A 92 -5.61 -3.75 9.59
N VAL A 93 -5.48 -2.59 8.93
CA VAL A 93 -5.76 -2.47 7.49
C VAL A 93 -4.73 -3.27 6.67
N ALA A 94 -3.44 -3.11 6.96
CA ALA A 94 -2.38 -3.81 6.24
C ALA A 94 -2.48 -5.33 6.40
N ASP A 95 -2.63 -5.84 7.62
CA ASP A 95 -2.78 -7.28 7.88
C ASP A 95 -3.99 -7.86 7.11
N ASN A 96 -5.12 -7.14 7.10
CA ASN A 96 -6.32 -7.56 6.37
C ASN A 96 -6.09 -7.63 4.85
N HIS A 97 -5.29 -6.71 4.30
CA HIS A 97 -4.89 -6.73 2.88
C HIS A 97 -3.99 -7.95 2.59
N GLU A 98 -2.97 -8.19 3.43
CA GLU A 98 -2.08 -9.34 3.26
C GLU A 98 -2.77 -10.70 3.47
N ASP A 99 -3.83 -10.76 4.27
CA ASP A 99 -4.63 -11.97 4.50
C ASP A 99 -5.61 -12.28 3.37
N LEU A 100 -5.96 -11.26 2.57
CA LEU A 100 -6.83 -11.41 1.40
C LEU A 100 -6.05 -11.53 0.10
N GLY A 101 -4.74 -11.25 0.11
CA GLY A 101 -3.83 -11.50 -1.00
C GLY A 101 -3.63 -13.01 -1.25
N GLU A 102 -3.74 -13.43 -2.51
CA GLU A 102 -3.54 -14.82 -2.95
C GLU A 102 -2.08 -15.09 -3.39
N GLY A 103 -1.14 -14.22 -3.03
CA GLY A 103 0.27 -14.34 -3.39
C GLY A 103 0.98 -15.48 -2.65
N PRO A 104 2.05 -16.06 -3.23
CA PRO A 104 2.96 -16.98 -2.55
C PRO A 104 3.44 -16.44 -1.18
N ALA A 105 3.65 -17.34 -0.21
CA ALA A 105 4.02 -16.95 1.16
C ALA A 105 5.32 -16.11 1.28
N HIS A 106 6.25 -16.25 0.33
CA HIS A 106 7.49 -15.47 0.29
C HIS A 106 7.27 -14.02 -0.17
N GLU A 107 6.26 -13.76 -0.98
CA GLU A 107 5.85 -12.39 -1.36
C GLU A 107 5.27 -11.69 -0.13
N LYS A 108 4.38 -12.38 0.60
CA LYS A 108 3.78 -11.90 1.85
C LYS A 108 4.82 -11.55 2.93
N GLN A 109 5.97 -12.22 2.99
CA GLN A 109 7.01 -11.90 3.98
C GLN A 109 7.66 -10.53 3.73
N MET A 110 7.95 -10.22 2.47
CA MET A 110 8.54 -8.94 2.06
C MET A 110 7.55 -7.80 2.36
N ASP A 111 6.28 -7.98 2.01
CA ASP A 111 5.21 -7.02 2.30
C ASP A 111 5.04 -6.79 3.80
N LEU A 112 4.93 -7.86 4.62
CA LEU A 112 4.77 -7.74 6.07
C LEU A 112 5.93 -6.98 6.74
N LYS A 113 7.17 -7.21 6.30
CA LYS A 113 8.34 -6.51 6.85
C LYS A 113 8.35 -5.05 6.44
N ASN A 114 8.08 -4.74 5.18
CA ASN A 114 8.03 -3.37 4.68
C ASN A 114 6.85 -2.60 5.29
N ASN A 115 5.72 -3.26 5.52
CA ASN A 115 4.58 -2.73 6.25
C ASN A 115 4.97 -2.34 7.70
N LEU A 116 5.71 -3.20 8.41
CA LEU A 116 6.20 -2.90 9.76
C LEU A 116 7.12 -1.68 9.78
N ILE A 117 8.13 -1.65 8.90
CA ILE A 117 9.08 -0.53 8.81
C ILE A 117 8.34 0.77 8.48
N GLY A 118 7.37 0.72 7.57
CA GLY A 118 6.48 1.85 7.26
C GLY A 118 5.78 2.40 8.49
N ARG A 119 5.21 1.55 9.34
CA ARG A 119 4.55 2.00 10.59
C ARG A 119 5.53 2.61 11.59
N GLU A 120 6.73 2.05 11.71
CA GLU A 120 7.78 2.62 12.56
C GLU A 120 8.24 4.00 12.08
N ILE A 121 8.34 4.19 10.76
CA ILE A 121 8.63 5.47 10.12
C ILE A 121 7.46 6.45 10.38
N GLY A 122 6.23 6.03 10.12
CA GLY A 122 5.04 6.88 10.28
C GLY A 122 4.83 7.36 11.72
N THR A 123 5.22 6.56 12.71
CA THR A 123 5.16 6.96 14.14
C THR A 123 6.11 8.12 14.47
N LYS A 124 7.20 8.27 13.70
CA LYS A 124 8.25 9.28 13.91
C LYS A 124 8.18 10.42 12.89
N ALA A 125 7.49 10.23 11.79
CA ALA A 125 7.38 11.21 10.72
C ALA A 125 6.55 12.41 11.20
N THR A 126 6.96 13.61 10.80
CA THR A 126 6.26 14.86 11.13
C THR A 126 5.40 15.37 9.97
N SER A 127 5.47 14.72 8.80
CA SER A 127 4.73 15.05 7.59
C SER A 127 4.77 13.90 6.60
N GLU A 128 3.87 13.91 5.60
CA GLU A 128 3.93 12.96 4.49
C GLU A 128 5.27 13.05 3.72
N ALA A 129 5.81 14.25 3.55
CA ALA A 129 7.09 14.45 2.88
C ALA A 129 8.22 13.75 3.66
N ALA A 130 8.20 13.83 5.00
CA ALA A 130 9.15 13.12 5.83
C ALA A 130 8.99 11.59 5.70
N ALA A 131 7.76 11.09 5.65
CA ALA A 131 7.49 9.67 5.42
C ALA A 131 8.02 9.17 4.07
N ARG A 132 7.76 9.91 2.98
CA ARG A 132 8.29 9.61 1.62
C ARG A 132 9.81 9.53 1.63
N ILE A 133 10.48 10.56 2.16
CA ILE A 133 11.93 10.61 2.26
C ILE A 133 12.46 9.43 3.08
N LYS A 134 11.85 9.14 4.23
CA LYS A 134 12.32 8.05 5.11
C LYS A 134 12.11 6.66 4.51
N CYS A 135 11.02 6.41 3.79
CA CYS A 135 10.84 5.16 3.08
C CYS A 135 11.84 5.02 1.91
N ALA A 136 12.13 6.11 1.20
CA ALA A 136 13.17 6.11 0.17
C ALA A 136 14.56 5.87 0.78
N ASP A 137 14.91 6.54 1.87
CA ASP A 137 16.16 6.30 2.61
C ASP A 137 16.25 4.84 3.08
N GLY A 138 15.16 4.28 3.62
CA GLY A 138 15.09 2.89 4.05
C GLY A 138 15.36 1.91 2.91
N LEU A 139 14.85 2.21 1.70
CA LEU A 139 15.16 1.46 0.49
C LEU A 139 16.65 1.54 0.14
N TYR A 140 17.22 2.75 0.05
CA TYR A 140 18.63 2.95 -0.31
C TYR A 140 19.62 2.35 0.69
N ASN A 141 19.25 2.33 1.98
CA ASN A 141 20.08 1.78 3.05
C ASN A 141 19.89 0.26 3.25
N GLY A 142 19.09 -0.41 2.40
CA GLY A 142 18.83 -1.85 2.50
C GLY A 142 18.02 -2.27 3.72
N GLN A 143 17.26 -1.35 4.31
CA GLN A 143 16.34 -1.65 5.42
C GLN A 143 15.07 -2.31 4.91
N LEU A 144 14.58 -1.88 3.74
CA LEU A 144 13.43 -2.50 3.08
C LEU A 144 13.85 -3.80 2.39
N GLU A 145 12.97 -4.80 2.47
CA GLU A 145 13.15 -6.09 1.82
C GLU A 145 12.61 -6.04 0.39
N VAL A 146 13.32 -6.70 -0.53
CA VAL A 146 12.88 -6.90 -1.91
C VAL A 146 12.98 -8.38 -2.22
N ASN A 147 12.12 -8.87 -3.10
CA ASN A 147 12.06 -10.27 -3.51
C ASN A 147 11.84 -10.40 -5.04
N PRO A 148 12.71 -9.74 -5.85
CA PRO A 148 12.50 -9.56 -7.29
C PRO A 148 12.57 -10.85 -8.11
#